data_AF-A0A089JUD7-F1
#
_entry.id   AF-A0A089JUD7-F1
#
_cell.length_a   1.000
_cell.length_b   1.000
_cell.length_c   1.000
_cell.angle_alpha   90.00
_cell.angle_beta   90.00
_cell.angle_gamma   90.00
#
_symmetry.space_group_name_H-M   'P 1'
#
loop_
_entity.id
_entity.type
_entity.pdbx_description
1 polymer ?
#
loop_
_entity_poly.entity_id
_entity_poly.type
_entity_poly.pdbx_seq_one_letter_code
_entity_poly.pdbx_strand_id
1 'polypeptide(L)'
;MHFHSPSSLLSAAPSNWFMNSIAFWTFLLLGCMCIGGYFMFRKFLKVLPKADGKSKLDWQNYWVERSRPLWSDEMKAFLDQLVQPVPSPFRDIAKHSIAAEIGRIAVESNAPEVTREHCIKGYIIATPRRDNRFLVTFLEKNGIDYTPYKHLVK
;
A
#
# COMPACT_ATOMS: atom_id res chain seq x y z
N MET A 1 -25.33 75.50 35.62
CA MET A 1 -25.65 74.05 35.72
C MET A 1 -25.97 73.56 34.32
N HIS A 2 -24.97 73.05 33.58
CA HIS A 2 -25.17 72.49 32.24
C HIS A 2 -25.15 70.96 32.36
N PHE A 3 -26.32 70.34 32.25
CA PHE A 3 -26.45 68.90 32.14
C PHE A 3 -26.19 68.50 30.68
N HIS A 4 -25.07 67.82 30.43
CA HIS A 4 -24.85 67.10 29.17
C HIS A 4 -25.71 65.84 29.19
N SER A 5 -26.59 65.69 28.19
CA SER A 5 -27.35 64.44 27.97
C SER A 5 -26.40 63.36 27.44
N PRO A 6 -26.51 62.10 27.90
CA PRO A 6 -25.70 61.01 27.37
C PRO A 6 -26.24 60.63 25.98
N SER A 7 -25.38 60.72 24.97
CA SER A 7 -25.63 60.19 23.63
C SER A 7 -25.80 58.67 23.72
N SER A 8 -27.03 58.22 23.44
CA SER A 8 -27.37 56.81 23.29
C SER A 8 -26.50 56.17 22.20
N LEU A 9 -25.60 55.27 22.61
CA LEU A 9 -24.87 54.38 21.71
C LEU A 9 -25.86 53.41 21.06
N LEU A 10 -26.43 53.81 19.92
CA LEU A 10 -27.25 52.95 19.08
C LEU A 10 -26.35 51.83 18.54
N SER A 11 -26.47 50.63 19.12
CA SER A 11 -25.93 49.41 18.55
C SER A 11 -26.66 49.14 17.24
N ALA A 12 -26.06 49.53 16.11
CA ALA A 12 -26.60 49.22 14.81
C ALA A 12 -26.50 47.70 14.60
N ALA A 13 -27.65 47.03 14.60
CA ALA A 13 -27.70 45.60 14.30
C ALA A 13 -27.09 45.36 12.90
N PRO A 14 -26.25 44.33 12.72
CA PRO A 14 -25.69 44.00 11.42
C PRO A 14 -26.80 43.75 10.40
N SER A 15 -26.54 44.11 9.13
CA SER A 15 -27.54 43.96 8.07
C SER A 15 -27.94 42.50 7.89
N ASN A 16 -29.23 42.26 7.60
CA ASN A 16 -29.76 40.90 7.37
C ASN A 16 -28.99 40.13 6.30
N TRP A 17 -28.47 40.83 5.28
CA TRP A 17 -27.63 40.24 4.24
C TRP A 17 -26.28 39.76 4.78
N PHE A 18 -25.65 40.53 5.67
CA PHE A 18 -24.40 40.13 6.32
C PHE A 18 -24.62 38.94 7.25
N MET A 19 -25.71 38.95 8.04
CA MET A 19 -26.06 37.83 8.92
C MET A 19 -26.34 36.53 8.13
N ASN A 20 -27.09 36.62 7.03
CA ASN A 20 -27.36 35.47 6.16
C ASN A 20 -26.09 34.95 5.48
N SER A 21 -25.15 35.83 5.12
CA SER A 21 -23.86 35.44 4.55
C SER A 21 -23.04 34.63 5.56
N ILE A 22 -22.96 35.10 6.82
CA ILE A 22 -22.28 34.36 7.89
C ILE A 22 -22.90 32.98 8.06
N ALA A 23 -24.23 32.90 8.17
CA ALA A 23 -24.93 31.63 8.33
C ALA A 23 -24.63 30.66 7.18
N PHE A 24 -24.68 31.11 5.93
CA PHE A 24 -24.34 30.32 4.75
C PHE A 24 -22.91 29.77 4.82
N TRP A 25 -21.93 30.63 5.10
CA TRP A 25 -20.52 30.22 5.19
C TRP A 25 -20.27 29.24 6.35
N THR A 26 -20.97 29.39 7.49
CA THR A 26 -20.90 28.43 8.59
C THR A 26 -21.34 27.04 8.15
N PHE A 27 -22.50 26.91 7.49
CA PHE A 27 -22.98 25.61 7.01
C PHE A 27 -22.08 25.04 5.90
N LEU A 28 -21.58 25.89 5.00
CA LEU A 28 -20.67 25.47 3.94
C LEU A 28 -19.35 24.91 4.50
N LEU A 29 -18.72 25.62 5.44
CA LEU A 29 -17.46 25.19 6.06
C LEU A 29 -17.66 23.93 6.91
N LEU A 30 -18.76 23.86 7.66
CA LEU A 30 -19.11 22.66 8.43
C LEU A 30 -19.32 21.45 7.50
N GLY A 31 -20.04 21.63 6.40
CA GLY A 31 -20.23 20.59 5.37
C GLY A 31 -18.91 20.14 4.76
N CYS A 32 -18.07 21.08 4.34
CA CYS A 32 -16.73 20.78 3.81
C CYS A 32 -15.85 20.04 4.84
N MET A 33 -15.93 20.40 6.13
CA MET A 33 -15.20 19.74 7.20
C MET A 33 -15.69 18.31 7.41
N CYS A 34 -17.01 18.07 7.41
CA CYS A 34 -17.58 16.72 7.49
C CYS A 34 -17.19 15.85 6.29
N ILE A 35 -17.25 16.39 5.07
CA ILE A 35 -16.87 15.68 3.85
C ILE A 35 -15.37 15.37 3.87
N GLY A 36 -14.52 16.36 4.14
CA GLY A 36 -13.07 16.18 4.24
C GLY A 36 -12.69 15.16 5.33
N GLY A 37 -13.36 15.24 6.49
CA GLY A 37 -13.22 14.29 7.59
C GLY A 37 -13.61 12.86 7.18
N TYR A 38 -14.74 12.67 6.48
CA TYR A 38 -15.16 11.36 5.98
C TYR A 38 -14.13 10.72 5.04
N PHE A 39 -13.57 11.49 4.10
CA PHE A 39 -12.55 10.99 3.19
C PHE A 39 -11.25 10.63 3.90
N MET A 40 -10.78 11.48 4.83
CA MET A 40 -9.59 11.19 5.63
C MET A 40 -9.81 10.00 6.56
N PHE A 41 -11.00 9.86 7.15
CA PHE A 41 -11.36 8.74 7.99
C PHE A 41 -11.41 7.42 7.21
N ARG A 42 -12.00 7.40 6.02
CA ARG A 42 -11.97 6.21 5.13
C ARG A 42 -10.53 5.84 4.76
N LYS A 43 -9.68 6.83 4.46
CA LYS A 43 -8.26 6.59 4.17
C LYS A 43 -7.53 6.06 5.40
N PHE A 44 -7.84 6.59 6.58
CA PHE A 44 -7.27 6.17 7.87
C PHE A 44 -7.65 4.73 8.23
N LEU A 45 -8.93 4.33 8.07
CA LEU A 45 -9.37 2.95 8.30
C LEU A 45 -8.62 1.92 7.44
N LYS A 46 -8.14 2.32 6.25
CA LYS A 46 -7.31 1.45 5.39
C LYS A 46 -5.86 1.30 5.88
N VAL A 47 -5.40 2.20 6.74
CA VAL A 47 -4.02 2.25 7.26
C VAL A 47 -3.92 1.65 8.67
N LEU A 48 -5.04 1.45 9.36
CA LEU A 48 -5.06 0.77 10.65
C LEU A 48 -4.36 -0.61 10.56
N PRO A 49 -3.50 -0.95 11.53
CA PRO A 49 -2.84 -2.24 11.57
C PRO A 49 -3.90 -3.34 11.57
N LYS A 50 -3.68 -4.35 10.73
CA LYS A 50 -4.56 -5.52 10.64
C LYS A 50 -4.58 -6.25 11.99
N ALA A 51 -5.57 -7.10 12.21
CA ALA A 51 -5.87 -7.76 13.48
C ALA A 51 -4.68 -8.43 14.19
N ASP A 52 -3.62 -8.80 13.47
CA ASP A 52 -2.42 -9.45 14.01
C ASP A 52 -1.36 -8.51 14.61
N GLY A 53 -1.51 -7.18 14.51
CA GLY A 53 -0.53 -6.21 15.05
C GLY A 53 0.85 -6.19 14.34
N LYS A 54 1.12 -7.16 13.45
CA LYS A 54 2.33 -7.26 12.63
C LYS A 54 2.16 -6.52 11.31
N SER A 55 3.18 -5.77 10.90
CA SER A 55 3.23 -5.11 9.60
C SER A 55 3.45 -6.11 8.46
N LYS A 56 3.23 -5.68 7.22
CA LYS A 56 3.57 -6.48 6.03
C LYS A 56 5.06 -6.83 6.03
N LEU A 57 5.92 -5.91 6.49
CA LEU A 57 7.36 -6.11 6.55
C LEU A 57 7.74 -7.17 7.60
N ASP A 58 7.09 -7.17 8.76
CA ASP A 58 7.35 -8.17 9.81
C ASP A 58 7.03 -9.59 9.32
N TRP A 59 5.92 -9.73 8.57
CA TRP A 59 5.59 -10.99 7.93
C TRP A 59 6.59 -11.38 6.83
N GLN A 60 7.09 -10.43 6.06
CA GLN A 60 8.13 -10.71 5.08
C GLN A 60 9.41 -11.22 5.75
N ASN A 61 9.87 -10.52 6.78
CA ASN A 61 11.05 -10.91 7.55
C ASN A 61 10.87 -12.32 8.14
N TYR A 62 9.71 -12.61 8.73
CA TYR A 62 9.38 -13.93 9.26
C TYR A 62 9.56 -15.04 8.22
N TRP A 63 9.02 -14.88 7.00
CA TRP A 63 9.11 -15.90 5.97
C TRP A 63 10.52 -16.02 5.37
N VAL A 64 11.25 -14.91 5.23
CA VAL A 64 12.65 -14.90 4.79
C VAL A 64 13.52 -15.65 5.79
N GLU A 65 13.37 -15.38 7.09
CA GLU A 65 14.13 -16.06 8.14
C GLU A 65 13.78 -17.55 8.22
N ARG A 66 12.48 -17.88 8.20
CA ARG A 66 12.02 -19.27 8.28
C ARG A 66 12.47 -20.11 7.08
N SER A 67 12.49 -19.53 5.89
CA SER A 67 12.90 -20.23 4.67
C SER A 67 14.39 -20.23 4.43
N ARG A 68 15.19 -19.38 5.12
CA ARG A 68 16.65 -19.27 4.97
C ARG A 68 17.40 -20.60 4.83
N PRO A 69 17.15 -21.65 5.66
CA PRO A 69 17.85 -22.93 5.52
C PRO A 69 17.44 -23.74 4.28
N LEU A 70 16.29 -23.45 3.67
CA LEU A 70 15.78 -24.14 2.48
C LEU A 70 16.43 -23.63 1.17
N TRP A 71 17.18 -22.53 1.21
CA TRP A 71 17.75 -21.90 0.02
C TRP A 71 19.10 -22.48 -0.36
N SER A 72 19.16 -23.16 -1.51
CA SER A 72 20.41 -23.48 -2.19
C SER A 72 21.00 -22.24 -2.88
N ASP A 73 22.31 -22.26 -3.14
CA ASP A 73 22.98 -21.16 -3.84
C ASP A 73 22.52 -21.01 -5.29
N GLU A 74 22.12 -22.11 -5.94
CA GLU A 74 21.50 -22.09 -7.26
C GLU A 74 20.18 -21.32 -7.24
N MET A 75 19.32 -21.53 -6.23
CA MET A 75 18.04 -20.83 -6.14
C MET A 75 18.22 -19.35 -5.78
N LYS A 76 19.24 -19.00 -4.98
CA LYS A 76 19.59 -17.60 -4.73
C LYS A 76 20.02 -16.90 -6.03
N ALA A 77 20.85 -17.56 -6.84
CA ALA A 77 21.25 -17.06 -8.15
C ALA A 77 20.05 -16.93 -9.11
N PHE A 78 19.12 -17.89 -9.07
CA PHE A 78 17.89 -17.82 -9.86
C PHE A 78 16.98 -16.66 -9.42
N LEU A 79 16.84 -16.43 -8.11
CA LEU A 79 16.14 -15.25 -7.59
C LEU A 79 16.80 -13.96 -8.09
N ASP A 80 18.12 -13.88 -8.10
CA ASP A 80 18.86 -12.74 -8.64
C ASP A 80 18.58 -12.50 -10.12
N GLN A 81 18.43 -13.58 -10.91
CA GLN A 81 17.98 -13.49 -12.30
C GLN A 81 16.55 -12.93 -12.40
N LEU A 82 15.60 -13.43 -11.59
CA LEU A 82 14.20 -13.01 -11.63
C LEU A 82 13.99 -11.52 -11.29
N VAL A 83 14.89 -10.92 -10.52
CA VAL A 83 14.81 -9.49 -10.14
C VAL A 83 15.58 -8.55 -11.09
N GLN A 84 16.29 -9.07 -12.09
CA GLN A 84 16.98 -8.25 -13.09
C GLN A 84 16.10 -7.20 -13.81
N PRO A 85 14.85 -7.50 -14.22
CA PRO A 85 14.03 -6.50 -14.92
C PRO A 85 13.57 -5.36 -14.02
N VAL A 86 13.76 -5.47 -12.69
CA VAL A 86 13.42 -4.42 -11.73
C VAL A 86 14.50 -3.33 -11.78
N PRO A 87 14.11 -2.03 -11.83
CA PRO A 87 15.06 -0.93 -11.76
C PRO A 87 15.89 -0.95 -10.48
N SER A 88 17.18 -0.59 -10.58
CA SER A 88 18.15 -0.67 -9.47
C SER A 88 17.66 -0.12 -8.13
N PRO A 89 17.03 1.08 -8.06
CA PRO A 89 16.58 1.65 -6.78
C PRO A 89 15.52 0.83 -6.04
N PHE A 90 14.84 -0.08 -6.73
CA PHE A 90 13.75 -0.90 -6.18
C PHE A 90 14.10 -2.38 -6.10
N ARG A 91 15.25 -2.79 -6.64
CA ARG A 91 15.62 -4.20 -6.80
C ARG A 91 15.72 -4.92 -5.46
N ASP A 92 16.33 -4.29 -4.45
CA ASP A 92 16.50 -4.92 -3.13
C ASP A 92 15.16 -5.12 -2.42
N ILE A 93 14.27 -4.13 -2.50
CA ILE A 93 12.93 -4.19 -1.93
C ILE A 93 12.09 -5.27 -2.65
N ALA A 94 12.18 -5.33 -3.98
CA ALA A 94 11.50 -6.36 -4.77
C ALA A 94 12.05 -7.75 -4.45
N LYS A 95 13.38 -7.91 -4.42
CA LYS A 95 14.06 -9.16 -4.07
C LYS A 95 13.62 -9.67 -2.70
N HIS A 96 13.58 -8.78 -1.70
CA HIS A 96 13.11 -9.13 -0.37
C HIS A 96 11.64 -9.59 -0.38
N SER A 97 10.76 -8.85 -1.05
CA SER A 97 9.34 -9.20 -1.14
C SER A 97 9.09 -10.52 -1.89
N ILE A 98 9.86 -10.79 -2.95
CA ILE A 98 9.76 -12.03 -3.73
C ILE A 98 10.34 -13.20 -2.93
N ALA A 99 11.49 -13.02 -2.27
CA ALA A 99 12.09 -14.04 -1.40
C ALA A 99 11.15 -14.43 -0.25
N ALA A 100 10.47 -13.46 0.36
CA ALA A 100 9.47 -13.71 1.38
C ALA A 100 8.30 -14.56 0.87
N GLU A 101 7.80 -14.28 -0.34
CA GLU A 101 6.70 -15.04 -0.93
C GLU A 101 7.13 -16.46 -1.33
N ILE A 102 8.31 -16.62 -1.93
CA ILE A 102 8.90 -17.93 -2.24
C ILE A 102 9.07 -18.74 -0.95
N GLY A 103 9.62 -18.11 0.09
CA GLY A 103 9.82 -18.72 1.39
C GLY A 103 8.52 -19.15 2.05
N ARG A 104 7.48 -18.31 1.97
CA ARG A 104 6.13 -18.67 2.43
C ARG A 104 5.60 -19.91 1.73
N ILE A 105 5.67 -19.94 0.39
CA ILE A 105 5.18 -21.07 -0.40
C ILE A 105 5.93 -22.35 -0.05
N ALA A 106 7.26 -22.31 0.01
CA ALA A 106 8.09 -23.48 0.30
C ALA A 106 7.85 -24.03 1.71
N VAL A 107 7.71 -23.14 2.70
CA VAL A 107 7.43 -23.54 4.09
C VAL A 107 6.01 -24.09 4.22
N GLU A 108 5.01 -23.45 3.62
CA GLU A 108 3.62 -23.92 3.67
C GLU A 108 3.43 -25.26 2.93
N SER A 109 4.18 -25.50 1.85
CA SER A 109 4.17 -26.79 1.15
C SER A 109 5.00 -27.86 1.86
N ASN A 110 5.61 -27.57 3.02
CA ASN A 110 6.55 -28.45 3.71
C ASN A 110 7.66 -28.98 2.78
N ALA A 111 8.13 -28.14 1.86
CA ALA A 111 9.18 -28.53 0.93
C ALA A 111 10.51 -28.67 1.70
N PRO A 112 11.31 -29.72 1.41
CA PRO A 112 12.62 -29.89 2.03
C PRO A 112 13.63 -28.83 1.57
N GLU A 113 13.41 -28.23 0.40
CA GLU A 113 14.24 -27.19 -0.19
C GLU A 113 13.40 -26.27 -1.11
N VAL A 114 13.91 -25.06 -1.36
CA VAL A 114 13.36 -24.17 -2.38
C VAL A 114 13.71 -24.76 -3.75
N THR A 115 12.71 -24.87 -4.62
CA THR A 115 12.88 -25.40 -5.98
C THR A 115 12.56 -24.31 -7.00
N ARG A 116 12.89 -24.58 -8.27
CA ARG A 116 12.61 -23.65 -9.36
C ARG A 116 11.11 -23.32 -9.48
N GLU A 117 10.25 -24.30 -9.22
CA GLU A 117 8.80 -24.14 -9.19
C GLU A 117 8.35 -23.16 -8.10
N HIS A 118 8.91 -23.27 -6.90
CA HIS A 118 8.65 -22.32 -5.81
C HIS A 118 9.07 -20.90 -6.20
N CYS A 119 10.24 -20.76 -6.83
CA CYS A 119 10.75 -19.47 -7.30
C CYS A 119 9.85 -18.82 -8.36
N ILE A 120 9.43 -19.58 -9.38
CA ILE A 120 8.56 -19.08 -10.45
C ILE A 120 7.18 -18.71 -9.88
N LYS A 121 6.59 -19.59 -9.05
CA LYS A 121 5.28 -19.36 -8.43
C LYS A 121 5.33 -18.14 -7.50
N GLY A 122 6.35 -18.03 -6.67
CA GLY A 122 6.52 -16.89 -5.76
C GLY A 122 6.75 -15.59 -6.51
N TYR A 123 7.51 -15.60 -7.60
CA TYR A 123 7.70 -14.43 -8.46
C TYR A 123 6.40 -13.93 -9.11
N ILE A 124 5.58 -14.86 -9.63
CA ILE A 124 4.29 -14.51 -10.23
C ILE A 124 3.32 -13.95 -9.18
N ILE A 125 3.24 -14.57 -7.99
CA ILE A 125 2.33 -14.15 -6.91
C ILE A 125 2.77 -12.82 -6.28
N ALA A 126 4.07 -12.61 -6.11
CA ALA A 126 4.61 -11.37 -5.53
C ALA A 126 4.50 -10.18 -6.49
N THR A 127 4.37 -10.42 -7.80
CA THR A 127 4.27 -9.36 -8.81
C THR A 127 2.88 -8.70 -8.80
N PRO A 128 2.80 -7.36 -8.68
CA PRO A 128 1.53 -6.65 -8.78
C PRO A 128 0.88 -6.82 -10.16
N ARG A 129 -0.45 -6.93 -10.22
CA ARG A 129 -1.20 -7.14 -11.48
C ARG A 129 -0.88 -6.12 -12.59
N ARG A 130 -0.63 -4.87 -12.21
CA ARG A 130 -0.24 -3.79 -13.13
C ARG A 130 1.09 -4.06 -13.87
N ASP A 131 1.97 -4.86 -13.27
CA ASP A 131 3.32 -5.15 -13.75
C ASP A 131 3.42 -6.53 -14.47
N ASN A 132 2.30 -7.25 -14.61
CA ASN A 132 2.24 -8.59 -15.21
C ASN A 132 2.75 -8.65 -16.66
N ARG A 133 2.63 -7.56 -17.42
CA ARG A 133 3.16 -7.50 -18.80
C ARG A 133 4.68 -7.63 -18.83
N PHE A 134 5.39 -7.01 -17.87
CA PHE A 134 6.85 -7.09 -17.78
C PHE A 134 7.29 -8.46 -17.31
N LEU A 135 6.59 -9.04 -16.34
CA LEU A 135 6.76 -10.41 -15.87
C LEU A 135 6.70 -11.42 -17.02
N VAL A 136 5.61 -11.42 -17.80
CA VAL A 136 5.42 -12.35 -18.92
C VAL A 136 6.51 -12.17 -19.98
N THR A 137 6.78 -10.92 -20.36
CA THR A 137 7.85 -10.61 -21.33
C THR A 137 9.21 -11.13 -20.86
N PHE A 138 9.51 -11.03 -19.57
CA PHE A 138 10.76 -11.51 -19.00
C PHE A 138 10.84 -13.04 -18.99
N LEU A 139 9.77 -13.72 -18.57
CA LEU A 139 9.71 -15.18 -18.53
C LEU A 139 9.86 -15.78 -19.93
N GLU A 140 9.17 -15.22 -20.93
CA GLU A 140 9.26 -15.66 -22.33
C GLU A 140 10.66 -15.45 -22.91
N LYS A 141 11.29 -14.30 -22.65
CA LYS A 141 12.66 -14.01 -23.10
C LYS A 141 13.70 -14.94 -22.52
N ASN A 142 13.49 -15.43 -21.29
CA ASN A 142 14.41 -16.34 -20.61
C ASN A 142 14.04 -17.82 -20.84
N GLY A 143 13.04 -18.12 -21.68
CA GLY A 143 12.59 -19.49 -21.95
C GLY A 143 12.07 -20.22 -20.70
N ILE A 144 11.55 -19.48 -19.72
CA ILE A 144 11.03 -20.06 -18.47
C ILE A 144 9.58 -20.48 -18.70
N ASP A 145 9.32 -21.79 -18.65
CA ASP A 145 7.94 -22.29 -18.77
C ASP A 145 7.12 -21.92 -17.53
N TYR A 146 6.07 -21.11 -17.75
CA TYR A 146 5.12 -20.69 -16.73
C TYR A 146 3.70 -21.19 -17.03
N THR A 147 3.55 -22.13 -17.98
CA THR A 147 2.26 -22.71 -18.39
C THR A 147 1.42 -23.20 -17.21
N PRO A 148 1.98 -23.90 -16.20
CA PRO A 148 1.22 -24.34 -15.03
C PRO A 148 0.63 -23.17 -14.21
N TYR A 149 1.27 -22.00 -14.25
CA TYR A 149 0.95 -20.83 -13.44
C TYR A 149 0.24 -19.72 -14.22
N LYS A 150 -0.10 -19.95 -15.49
CA LYS A 150 -0.78 -18.97 -16.34
C LYS A 150 -2.10 -18.47 -15.73
N HIS A 151 -2.78 -19.31 -14.94
CA HIS A 151 -3.99 -18.95 -14.21
C HIS A 151 -3.78 -17.95 -13.06
N LEU A 152 -2.54 -17.80 -12.58
CA LEU A 152 -2.16 -16.84 -11.52
C LEU A 152 -1.85 -15.45 -12.10
N VAL A 153 -1.51 -15.38 -13.39
CA VAL A 153 -1.28 -14.12 -14.10
C VAL A 153 -2.65 -13.50 -14.41
N LYS A 154 -3.04 -12.45 -13.67
CA LYS A 154 -4.37 -11.82 -13.72
C LYS A 154 -4.36 -10.34 -14.08
#